data_AF-A0A8T3U3E6-F1
#
_entry.id   AF-A0A8T3U3E6-F1
#
_cell.length_a   1.000
_cell.length_b   1.000
_cell.length_c   1.000
_cell.angle_alpha   90.00
_cell.angle_beta   90.00
_cell.angle_gamma   90.00
#
_symmetry.space_group_name_H-M   'P 1'
#
loop_
_entity.id
_entity.type
_entity.pdbx_description
1 polymer ?
#
loop_
_entity_poly.entity_id
_entity_poly.type
_entity_poly.pdbx_seq_one_letter_code
_entity_poly.pdbx_strand_id
1 'polypeptide(L)'
;MENIVSIIDKKKGKNKSTYTVIFKDINRIKNIRINGKIYVKKDLELGKDYIVKGKLEKYNNERNYMGFNQRLYMYSRSNYFKIIEHNEKIEEYKKGVKDFFDIYNDISKIILSNISKYRIKHREILEKYVRNKYLLEGIIVGDIDNVDENIKENFKDINSYHLLAISGSHMAYLMVIIEFMVKKIKIRKRKYKHYYNINNWNVYCSCRIFTCSFKSRDI
;
A
#
# COMPACT_ATOMS: atom_id res chain seq x y z
N MET A 1 -13.46 -20.47 -10.60
CA MET A 1 -12.39 -20.89 -9.66
C MET A 1 -12.37 -19.95 -8.47
N GLU A 2 -12.10 -20.46 -7.27
CA GLU A 2 -11.95 -19.64 -6.06
C GLU A 2 -10.46 -19.31 -5.85
N ASN A 3 -10.15 -18.03 -5.69
CA ASN A 3 -8.79 -17.55 -5.54
C ASN A 3 -8.70 -16.60 -4.35
N ILE A 4 -7.63 -16.71 -3.56
CA ILE A 4 -7.35 -15.76 -2.47
C ILE A 4 -6.39 -14.71 -3.01
N VAL A 5 -6.79 -13.46 -2.93
CA VAL A 5 -6.04 -12.33 -3.48
C VAL A 5 -5.77 -11.25 -2.44
N SER A 6 -4.56 -10.71 -2.44
CA SER A 6 -4.18 -9.55 -1.66
C SER A 6 -4.26 -8.29 -2.50
N ILE A 7 -4.99 -7.28 -2.03
CA ILE A 7 -5.08 -5.99 -2.73
C ILE A 7 -3.86 -5.14 -2.40
N ILE A 8 -3.08 -4.77 -3.41
CA ILE A 8 -1.88 -3.96 -3.24
C ILE A 8 -2.14 -2.51 -3.63
N ASP A 9 -2.72 -2.32 -4.81
CA ASP A 9 -2.86 -1.01 -5.44
C ASP A 9 -4.24 -0.85 -6.07
N LYS A 10 -4.66 0.40 -6.23
CA LYS A 10 -5.97 0.78 -6.76
C LYS A 10 -5.83 1.95 -7.72
N LYS A 11 -6.35 1.77 -8.94
CA LYS A 11 -6.58 2.85 -9.92
C LYS A 11 -8.09 3.02 -10.10
N LYS A 12 -8.62 4.18 -9.69
CA LYS A 12 -10.04 4.51 -9.90
C LYS A 12 -10.28 4.72 -11.41
N GLY A 13 -11.29 4.04 -11.94
CA GLY A 13 -11.81 4.28 -13.30
C GLY A 13 -13.22 4.87 -13.25
N LYS A 14 -13.77 5.23 -14.41
CA LYS A 14 -15.10 5.85 -14.50
C LYS A 14 -16.23 4.95 -13.94
N ASN A 15 -16.22 3.66 -14.30
CA ASN A 15 -17.30 2.72 -13.92
C ASN A 15 -16.84 1.57 -13.02
N LYS A 16 -15.56 1.22 -13.07
CA LYS A 16 -14.95 0.13 -12.29
C LYS A 16 -13.59 0.57 -11.80
N SER A 17 -13.25 0.18 -10.57
CA SER A 17 -11.89 0.34 -10.04
C SER A 17 -11.04 -0.85 -10.48
N THR A 18 -9.83 -0.55 -10.96
CA THR A 18 -8.84 -1.58 -11.28
C THR A 18 -7.96 -1.76 -10.07
N TYR A 19 -7.86 -2.99 -9.57
CA TYR A 19 -6.98 -3.33 -8.47
C TYR A 19 -5.84 -4.21 -8.96
N THR A 20 -4.62 -3.88 -8.53
CA THR A 20 -3.46 -4.77 -8.67
C THR A 20 -3.44 -5.71 -7.49
N VAL A 21 -3.35 -7.01 -7.77
CA VAL A 21 -3.45 -8.05 -6.74
C VAL A 21 -2.29 -9.03 -6.81
N ILE A 22 -1.90 -9.56 -5.65
CA ILE A 22 -1.10 -10.79 -5.55
C ILE A 22 -2.06 -11.93 -5.31
N PHE A 23 -2.05 -12.94 -6.18
CA PHE A 23 -2.65 -14.23 -5.88
C PHE A 23 -1.83 -14.92 -4.80
N LYS A 24 -2.46 -15.37 -3.71
CA LYS A 24 -1.87 -16.21 -2.65
C LYS A 24 -2.22 -17.69 -2.84
N ASP A 25 -3.40 -17.95 -3.39
CA ASP A 25 -3.90 -19.28 -3.72
C ASP A 25 -4.62 -19.21 -5.06
N ILE A 26 -4.24 -20.11 -5.96
CA ILE A 26 -4.97 -20.36 -7.22
C ILE A 26 -5.44 -21.80 -7.19
N ASN A 27 -6.77 -21.97 -7.17
CA ASN A 27 -7.40 -23.28 -7.31
C ASN A 27 -6.89 -24.35 -6.30
N ARG A 28 -6.68 -23.94 -5.04
CA ARG A 28 -6.17 -24.75 -3.90
C ARG A 28 -4.66 -24.99 -3.90
N ILE A 29 -3.92 -24.42 -4.85
CA ILE A 29 -2.47 -24.42 -4.82
C ILE A 29 -2.03 -23.22 -3.97
N LYS A 30 -1.60 -23.53 -2.74
CA LYS A 30 -1.15 -22.53 -1.76
C LYS A 30 0.21 -21.93 -2.15
N ASN A 31 0.48 -20.75 -1.62
CA ASN A 31 1.78 -20.05 -1.71
C ASN A 31 2.21 -19.66 -3.13
N ILE A 32 1.26 -19.59 -4.07
CA ILE A 32 1.51 -18.97 -5.35
C ILE A 32 1.69 -17.47 -5.12
N ARG A 33 2.58 -16.82 -5.87
CA ARG A 33 2.72 -15.36 -5.90
C ARG A 33 2.81 -14.89 -7.33
N ILE A 34 1.66 -14.50 -7.84
CA ILE A 34 1.53 -14.04 -9.21
C ILE A 34 0.80 -12.70 -9.13
N ASN A 35 1.32 -11.66 -9.80
CA ASN A 35 0.56 -10.43 -9.88
C ASN A 35 -0.48 -10.53 -10.98
N GLY A 36 -1.63 -9.94 -10.71
CA GLY A 36 -2.70 -9.80 -11.67
C GLY A 36 -3.49 -8.52 -11.52
N LYS A 37 -4.56 -8.43 -12.29
CA LYS A 37 -5.55 -7.35 -12.19
C LYS A 37 -6.95 -7.90 -11.98
N ILE A 38 -7.72 -7.20 -11.15
CA ILE A 38 -9.15 -7.43 -10.96
C ILE A 38 -9.91 -6.12 -11.19
N TYR A 39 -11.13 -6.21 -11.72
CA TYR A 39 -11.93 -5.06 -12.16
C TYR A 39 -13.25 -4.99 -11.40
N VAL A 40 -13.23 -4.40 -10.21
CA VAL A 40 -14.34 -4.47 -9.25
C VAL A 40 -15.10 -3.14 -9.20
N LYS A 41 -16.43 -3.19 -9.10
CA LYS A 41 -17.27 -2.00 -8.85
C LYS A 41 -17.21 -1.55 -7.38
N LYS A 42 -17.31 -2.51 -6.45
CA LYS A 42 -17.20 -2.30 -5.00
C LYS A 42 -15.81 -1.81 -4.63
N ASP A 43 -15.75 -0.91 -3.65
CA ASP A 43 -14.47 -0.46 -3.11
C ASP A 43 -13.86 -1.50 -2.16
N LEU A 44 -12.63 -1.92 -2.46
CA LEU A 44 -11.83 -2.84 -1.65
C LEU A 44 -10.70 -2.08 -0.95
N GLU A 45 -10.39 -2.48 0.28
CA GLU A 45 -9.35 -1.83 1.07
C GLU A 45 -7.96 -2.35 0.69
N LEU A 46 -7.02 -1.41 0.54
CA LEU A 46 -5.62 -1.70 0.29
C LEU A 46 -4.96 -2.38 1.50
N GLY A 47 -4.28 -3.50 1.26
CA GLY A 47 -3.62 -4.29 2.30
C GLY A 47 -4.51 -5.33 2.96
N LYS A 48 -5.73 -5.57 2.46
CA LYS A 48 -6.59 -6.70 2.88
C LYS A 48 -6.55 -7.87 1.89
N ASP A 49 -6.90 -9.04 2.39
CA ASP A 49 -7.07 -10.26 1.58
C ASP A 49 -8.55 -10.48 1.30
N TYR A 50 -8.87 -10.96 0.10
CA TYR A 50 -10.22 -11.24 -0.32
C TYR A 50 -10.32 -12.55 -1.07
N ILE A 51 -11.48 -13.20 -0.95
CA ILE A 51 -11.86 -14.35 -1.77
C ILE A 51 -12.53 -13.83 -3.03
N VAL A 52 -11.95 -14.15 -4.19
CA VAL A 52 -12.48 -13.78 -5.49
C VAL A 52 -12.77 -15.04 -6.31
N LYS A 53 -14.05 -15.26 -6.61
CA LYS A 53 -14.50 -16.33 -7.49
C LYS A 53 -14.59 -15.80 -8.91
N GLY A 54 -13.80 -16.36 -9.81
CA GLY A 54 -13.76 -15.92 -11.20
C GLY A 54 -12.96 -16.79 -12.15
N LYS A 55 -12.86 -16.34 -13.39
CA LYS A 55 -12.02 -16.94 -14.45
C LYS A 55 -10.72 -16.17 -14.61
N LEU A 56 -9.60 -16.89 -14.52
CA LEU A 56 -8.26 -16.36 -14.79
C LEU A 56 -7.96 -16.49 -16.28
N GLU A 57 -7.48 -15.41 -16.89
CA GLU A 57 -7.06 -15.40 -18.29
C GLU A 57 -5.68 -14.74 -18.40
N LYS A 58 -4.82 -15.28 -19.29
CA LYS A 58 -3.58 -14.63 -19.68
C LYS A 58 -3.88 -13.41 -20.56
N TYR A 59 -2.94 -12.48 -20.65
CA TYR A 59 -3.04 -11.40 -21.64
C TYR A 59 -2.93 -11.94 -23.07
N ASN A 60 -3.63 -11.26 -23.99
CA ASN A 60 -3.61 -11.59 -25.41
C ASN A 60 -2.29 -11.14 -26.06
N ASN A 61 -1.87 -11.88 -27.08
CA ASN A 61 -0.72 -11.52 -27.91
C ASN A 61 -1.11 -10.41 -28.91
N GLU A 62 -0.13 -10.01 -29.74
CA GLU A 62 -0.32 -9.11 -30.88
C GLU A 62 -1.51 -9.54 -31.74
N ARG A 63 -2.38 -8.58 -32.07
CA ARG A 63 -3.50 -8.83 -32.99
C ARG A 63 -3.07 -8.69 -34.45
N ASN A 64 -2.05 -7.87 -34.71
CA ASN A 64 -1.47 -7.58 -36.02
C ASN A 64 0.05 -7.74 -35.96
N TYR A 65 0.68 -8.11 -37.09
CA TYR A 65 2.13 -8.15 -37.24
C TYR A 65 2.77 -6.79 -36.91
N MET A 66 3.82 -6.77 -36.09
CA MET A 66 4.45 -5.55 -35.51
C MET A 66 3.56 -4.71 -34.58
N GLY A 67 2.42 -5.24 -34.17
CA GLY A 67 1.51 -4.55 -33.25
C GLY A 67 2.05 -4.50 -31.81
N PHE A 68 1.41 -3.68 -30.97
CA PHE A 68 1.73 -3.65 -29.54
C PHE A 68 1.43 -4.99 -28.86
N ASN A 69 2.45 -5.63 -28.30
CA ASN A 69 2.30 -6.89 -27.58
C ASN A 69 1.88 -6.65 -26.12
N GLN A 70 0.58 -6.70 -25.88
CA GLN A 70 0.01 -6.46 -24.55
C GLN A 70 0.49 -7.47 -23.51
N ARG A 71 0.70 -8.75 -23.88
CA ARG A 71 1.21 -9.77 -22.98
C ARG A 71 2.63 -9.45 -22.53
N LEU A 72 3.55 -9.24 -23.46
CA LEU A 72 4.95 -8.91 -23.17
C LEU A 72 5.05 -7.65 -22.29
N TYR A 73 4.26 -6.62 -22.59
CA TYR A 73 4.20 -5.41 -21.78
C TYR A 73 3.71 -5.62 -20.34
N MET A 74 2.71 -6.48 -20.14
CA MET A 74 2.24 -6.78 -18.78
C MET A 74 3.24 -7.68 -18.03
N TYR A 75 3.88 -8.60 -18.73
CA TYR A 75 4.87 -9.53 -18.17
C TYR A 75 6.14 -8.80 -17.71
N SER A 76 6.61 -7.79 -18.46
CA SER A 76 7.73 -6.94 -18.03
C SER A 76 7.43 -6.16 -16.74
N ARG A 77 6.15 -6.00 -16.40
CA ARG A 77 5.66 -5.40 -15.14
C ARG A 77 5.24 -6.44 -14.10
N SER A 78 5.70 -7.68 -14.30
CA SER A 78 5.41 -8.84 -13.44
C SER A 78 3.91 -9.14 -13.30
N ASN A 79 3.08 -8.72 -14.25
CA ASN A 79 1.63 -8.91 -14.23
C ASN A 79 1.23 -9.95 -15.28
N TYR A 80 0.80 -11.13 -14.83
CA TYR A 80 0.71 -12.30 -15.71
C TYR A 80 -0.73 -12.68 -16.08
N PHE A 81 -1.70 -12.33 -15.22
CA PHE A 81 -3.10 -12.74 -15.38
C PHE A 81 -4.08 -11.60 -15.07
N LYS A 82 -5.23 -11.64 -15.74
CA LYS A 82 -6.41 -10.82 -15.44
C LYS A 82 -7.56 -11.71 -14.99
N ILE A 83 -8.33 -11.24 -14.01
CA ILE A 83 -9.65 -11.81 -13.70
C ILE A 83 -10.68 -10.97 -14.45
N ILE A 84 -11.34 -11.58 -15.44
CA ILE A 84 -12.28 -10.88 -16.33
C ILE A 84 -13.71 -11.00 -15.83
N GLU A 85 -14.07 -12.20 -15.40
CA GLU A 85 -15.37 -12.53 -14.84
C GLU A 85 -15.16 -12.88 -13.39
N HIS A 86 -15.64 -12.03 -12.49
CA HIS A 86 -15.68 -12.34 -11.07
C HIS A 86 -17.09 -12.12 -10.54
N ASN A 87 -17.49 -12.93 -9.57
CA ASN A 87 -18.75 -12.71 -8.84
C ASN A 87 -18.71 -11.35 -8.14
N GLU A 88 -19.86 -10.68 -8.03
CA GLU A 88 -19.95 -9.40 -7.32
C GLU A 88 -19.77 -9.57 -5.81
N LYS A 89 -20.03 -10.78 -5.27
CA LYS A 89 -19.77 -11.14 -3.87
C LYS A 89 -18.28 -11.41 -3.68
N ILE A 90 -17.55 -10.38 -3.25
CA ILE A 90 -16.16 -10.45 -2.78
C ILE A 90 -16.18 -10.32 -1.25
N GLU A 91 -15.63 -11.32 -0.57
CA GLU A 91 -15.62 -11.44 0.88
C GLU A 91 -14.19 -11.26 1.42
N GLU A 92 -14.06 -10.61 2.57
CA GLU A 92 -12.76 -10.42 3.24
C GLU A 92 -12.27 -11.76 3.78
N TYR A 93 -11.05 -12.15 3.41
CA TYR A 93 -10.43 -13.38 3.88
C TYR A 93 -9.63 -13.10 5.16
N LYS A 94 -9.96 -13.81 6.24
CA LYS A 94 -9.22 -13.79 7.50
C LYS A 94 -8.69 -15.18 7.81
N LYS A 95 -7.39 -15.36 7.69
CA LYS A 95 -6.71 -16.58 8.16
C LYS A 95 -6.55 -16.51 9.68
N GLY A 96 -6.94 -17.58 10.38
CA GLY A 96 -6.85 -17.66 11.85
C GLY A 96 -5.40 -17.78 12.34
N VAL A 97 -4.68 -18.82 11.92
CA VAL A 97 -3.27 -19.06 12.28
C VAL A 97 -2.36 -18.67 11.11
N LYS A 98 -1.33 -17.88 11.39
CA LYS A 98 -0.35 -17.42 10.39
C LYS A 98 0.99 -18.13 10.59
N ASP A 99 1.51 -18.67 9.50
CA ASP A 99 2.83 -19.30 9.49
C ASP A 99 3.92 -18.24 9.24
N PHE A 100 5.20 -18.58 9.47
CA PHE A 100 6.31 -17.65 9.26
C PHE A 100 6.34 -17.05 7.84
N PHE A 101 6.03 -17.87 6.83
CA PHE A 101 5.95 -17.44 5.44
C PHE A 101 4.80 -16.45 5.21
N ASP A 102 3.67 -16.61 5.90
CA ASP A 102 2.55 -15.67 5.85
C ASP A 102 2.93 -14.33 6.46
N ILE A 103 3.69 -14.34 7.55
CA ILE A 103 4.16 -13.12 8.23
C ILE A 103 5.08 -12.32 7.29
N TYR A 104 6.07 -12.97 6.67
CA TYR A 104 6.94 -12.31 5.69
C TYR A 104 6.14 -11.71 4.53
N ASN A 105 5.18 -12.47 3.99
CA ASN A 105 4.32 -12.02 2.89
C ASN A 105 3.46 -10.83 3.28
N ASP A 106 2.91 -10.86 4.48
CA ASP A 106 2.09 -9.78 5.00
C ASP A 106 2.93 -8.51 5.18
N ILE A 107 4.22 -8.60 5.54
CA ILE A 107 5.11 -7.44 5.62
C ILE A 107 5.29 -6.79 4.24
N SER A 108 5.66 -7.55 3.21
CA SER A 108 5.82 -7.01 1.86
C SER A 108 4.52 -6.38 1.35
N LYS A 109 3.38 -7.05 1.59
CA LYS A 109 2.05 -6.55 1.27
C LYS A 109 1.73 -5.25 2.01
N ILE A 110 2.02 -5.16 3.31
CA ILE A 110 1.80 -3.96 4.13
C ILE A 110 2.61 -2.80 3.55
N ILE A 111 3.90 -3.00 3.27
CA ILE A 111 4.77 -1.97 2.69
C ILE A 111 4.21 -1.47 1.35
N LEU A 112 3.93 -2.38 0.42
CA LEU A 112 3.41 -2.02 -0.90
C LEU A 112 2.06 -1.30 -0.81
N SER A 113 1.15 -1.78 0.04
CA SER A 113 -0.16 -1.13 0.23
C SER A 113 -0.04 0.27 0.85
N ASN A 114 0.93 0.50 1.73
CA ASN A 114 1.20 1.82 2.31
C ASN A 114 1.77 2.79 1.28
N ILE A 115 2.67 2.31 0.42
CA ILE A 115 3.17 3.08 -0.72
C ILE A 115 2.01 3.51 -1.62
N SER A 116 1.14 2.59 -1.99
CA SER A 116 -0.05 2.91 -2.80
C SER A 116 -0.97 3.92 -2.11
N LYS A 117 -1.21 3.77 -0.80
CA LYS A 117 -1.99 4.76 -0.01
C LYS A 117 -1.35 6.15 -0.07
N TYR A 118 -0.03 6.24 0.09
CA TYR A 118 0.70 7.50 -0.04
C TYR A 118 0.50 8.12 -1.42
N ARG A 119 0.70 7.33 -2.49
CA ARG A 119 0.53 7.78 -3.88
C ARG A 119 -0.87 8.33 -4.15
N ILE A 120 -1.90 7.60 -3.72
CA ILE A 120 -3.31 8.02 -3.90
C ILE A 120 -3.58 9.31 -3.13
N LYS A 121 -3.21 9.37 -1.85
CA LYS A 121 -3.41 10.57 -1.03
C LYS A 121 -2.68 11.78 -1.59
N HIS A 122 -1.45 11.58 -2.07
CA HIS A 122 -0.67 12.65 -2.67
C HIS A 122 -1.33 13.16 -3.97
N ARG A 123 -1.85 12.25 -4.80
CA ARG A 123 -2.63 12.62 -5.98
C ARG A 123 -3.83 13.48 -5.59
N GLU A 124 -4.66 13.02 -4.64
CA GLU A 124 -5.84 13.75 -4.15
C GLU A 124 -5.51 15.16 -3.64
N ILE A 125 -4.38 15.33 -2.94
CA ILE A 125 -3.89 16.65 -2.51
C ILE A 125 -3.50 17.51 -3.71
N LEU A 126 -2.74 16.96 -4.66
CA LEU A 126 -2.33 17.69 -5.87
C LEU A 126 -3.54 18.14 -6.69
N GLU A 127 -4.58 17.30 -6.84
CA GLU A 127 -5.80 17.70 -7.58
C GLU A 127 -6.50 18.89 -6.93
N LYS A 128 -6.43 18.99 -5.60
CA LYS A 128 -7.10 20.06 -4.85
C LYS A 128 -6.37 21.40 -4.95
N TYR A 129 -5.04 21.39 -5.01
CA TYR A 129 -4.23 22.61 -4.85
C TYR A 129 -3.42 23.02 -6.10
N VAL A 130 -3.26 22.14 -7.11
CA VAL A 130 -2.38 22.40 -8.26
C VAL A 130 -3.11 22.15 -9.57
N ARG A 131 -3.25 23.19 -10.41
CA ARG A 131 -3.92 23.11 -11.72
C ARG A 131 -3.15 22.26 -12.75
N ASN A 132 -1.83 22.41 -12.82
CA ASN A 132 -0.95 21.67 -13.75
C ASN A 132 -0.12 20.60 -13.01
N LYS A 133 -0.82 19.66 -12.38
CA LYS A 133 -0.22 18.68 -11.45
C LYS A 133 0.55 17.54 -12.13
N TYR A 134 0.35 17.27 -13.42
CA TYR A 134 0.83 16.04 -14.07
C TYR A 134 2.35 15.88 -14.00
N LEU A 135 3.13 16.95 -14.18
CA LEU A 135 4.58 16.91 -14.01
C LEU A 135 4.98 16.55 -12.57
N LEU A 136 4.32 17.14 -11.57
CA LEU A 136 4.54 16.80 -10.16
C LEU A 136 4.10 15.38 -9.83
N GLU A 137 3.02 14.88 -10.44
CA GLU A 137 2.60 13.48 -10.30
C GLU A 137 3.67 12.53 -10.85
N GLY A 138 4.26 12.86 -12.01
CA GLY A 138 5.40 12.13 -12.56
C GLY A 138 6.57 12.10 -11.57
N ILE A 139 7.03 13.26 -11.12
CA ILE A 139 8.23 13.37 -10.25
C ILE A 139 8.02 12.74 -8.87
N ILE A 140 6.86 12.97 -8.24
CA ILE A 140 6.64 12.60 -6.83
C ILE A 140 6.04 11.21 -6.70
N VAL A 141 5.10 10.86 -7.59
CA VAL A 141 4.30 9.62 -7.51
C VAL A 141 4.76 8.60 -8.55
N GLY A 142 5.47 9.02 -9.60
CA GLY A 142 5.98 8.16 -10.67
C GLY A 142 4.93 7.90 -11.75
N ASP A 143 3.84 8.67 -11.76
CA ASP A 143 2.77 8.54 -12.73
C ASP A 143 2.98 9.52 -13.88
N ILE A 144 3.57 9.01 -14.96
CA ILE A 144 3.91 9.80 -16.14
C ILE A 144 2.85 9.72 -17.24
N ASP A 145 1.76 8.96 -17.02
CA ASP A 145 0.75 8.66 -18.06
C ASP A 145 0.17 9.95 -18.66
N ASN A 146 -0.02 10.98 -17.83
CA ASN A 146 -0.64 12.24 -18.21
C ASN A 146 0.37 13.40 -18.41
N VAL A 147 1.68 13.13 -18.32
CA VAL A 147 2.70 14.15 -18.60
C VAL A 147 2.73 14.40 -20.10
N ASP A 148 2.81 15.68 -20.49
CA ASP A 148 2.91 16.10 -21.89
C ASP A 148 4.12 15.45 -22.59
N GLU A 149 3.95 15.01 -23.83
CA GLU A 149 4.99 14.28 -24.56
C GLU A 149 6.20 15.15 -24.86
N ASN A 150 6.02 16.45 -25.12
CA ASN A 150 7.14 17.38 -25.31
C ASN A 150 7.97 17.50 -24.03
N ILE A 151 7.33 17.48 -22.86
CA ILE A 151 8.05 17.47 -21.58
C ILE A 151 8.80 16.15 -21.42
N LYS A 152 8.20 15.01 -21.76
CA LYS A 152 8.90 13.72 -21.72
C LYS A 152 10.12 13.69 -22.64
N GLU A 153 10.01 14.24 -23.85
CA GLU A 153 11.10 14.35 -24.81
C GLU A 153 12.22 15.24 -24.28
N ASN A 154 11.91 16.43 -23.76
CA ASN A 154 12.91 17.29 -23.13
C ASN A 154 13.71 16.57 -22.03
N PHE A 155 13.04 15.76 -21.20
CA PHE A 155 13.71 14.96 -20.18
C PHE A 155 14.53 13.79 -20.75
N LYS A 156 14.15 13.21 -21.91
CA LYS A 156 14.96 12.23 -22.63
C LYS A 156 16.23 12.88 -23.17
N ASP A 157 16.10 14.06 -23.78
CA ASP A 157 17.21 14.77 -24.42
C ASP A 157 18.31 15.16 -23.42
N ILE A 158 17.93 15.50 -22.19
CA ILE A 158 18.88 15.77 -21.10
C ILE A 158 19.24 14.51 -20.30
N ASN A 159 18.98 13.31 -20.82
CA ASN A 159 19.21 12.00 -20.17
C ASN A 159 18.61 11.85 -18.74
N SER A 160 17.58 12.64 -18.44
CA SER A 160 16.94 12.72 -17.12
C SER A 160 15.56 12.08 -17.05
N TYR A 161 15.18 11.28 -18.05
CA TYR A 161 13.88 10.60 -18.11
C TYR A 161 13.60 9.74 -16.85
N HIS A 162 14.65 9.25 -16.18
CA HIS A 162 14.54 8.54 -14.92
C HIS A 162 13.95 9.40 -13.78
N LEU A 163 14.12 10.72 -13.80
CA LEU A 163 13.51 11.65 -12.83
C LEU A 163 11.99 11.76 -12.98
N LEU A 164 11.42 11.31 -14.09
CA LEU A 164 9.98 11.21 -14.29
C LEU A 164 9.47 9.80 -13.94
N ALA A 165 10.14 8.76 -14.43
CA ALA A 165 9.62 7.39 -14.38
C ALA A 165 10.02 6.60 -13.12
N ILE A 166 11.19 6.88 -12.54
CA ILE A 166 11.82 6.06 -11.48
C ILE A 166 11.78 6.77 -10.12
N SER A 167 11.94 8.10 -10.11
CA SER A 167 11.94 8.95 -8.92
C SER A 167 10.71 8.74 -8.01
N GLY A 168 9.51 8.59 -8.57
CA GLY A 168 8.29 8.46 -7.77
C GLY A 168 8.23 7.20 -6.90
N SER A 169 8.92 6.13 -7.29
CA SER A 169 9.06 4.95 -6.43
C SER A 169 10.03 5.20 -5.28
N HIS A 170 11.16 5.86 -5.55
CA HIS A 170 12.10 6.27 -4.51
C HIS A 170 11.49 7.26 -3.52
N MET A 171 10.73 8.24 -3.99
CA MET A 171 10.03 9.21 -3.15
C MET A 171 8.98 8.54 -2.26
N ALA A 172 8.23 7.58 -2.81
CA ALA A 172 7.31 6.79 -2.01
C ALA A 172 8.02 5.97 -0.91
N TYR A 173 9.15 5.32 -1.23
CA TYR A 173 9.93 4.59 -0.22
C TYR A 173 10.44 5.51 0.88
N LEU A 174 10.99 6.67 0.50
CA LEU A 174 11.49 7.67 1.43
C LEU A 174 10.38 8.14 2.39
N MET A 175 9.18 8.39 1.88
CA MET A 175 8.04 8.85 2.67
C MET A 175 7.55 7.79 3.66
N VAL A 176 7.54 6.51 3.27
CA VAL A 176 7.21 5.41 4.19
C VAL A 176 8.27 5.28 5.30
N ILE A 177 9.55 5.44 4.98
CA ILE A 177 10.65 5.43 5.96
C ILE A 177 10.50 6.60 6.94
N ILE A 178 10.25 7.81 6.43
CA ILE A 178 10.03 9.00 7.26
C ILE A 178 8.82 8.79 8.18
N GLU A 179 7.70 8.29 7.64
CA GLU A 179 6.50 8.02 8.44
C GLU A 179 6.78 7.01 9.55
N PHE A 180 7.54 5.96 9.26
CA PHE A 180 7.96 4.97 10.24
C PHE A 180 8.83 5.59 11.34
N MET A 181 9.83 6.41 10.97
CA MET A 181 10.69 7.13 11.92
C MET A 181 9.88 8.07 12.81
N VAL A 182 8.99 8.88 12.23
CA VAL A 182 8.11 9.81 12.95
C VAL A 182 7.19 9.06 13.93
N LYS A 183 6.60 7.94 13.51
CA LYS A 183 5.79 7.07 14.40
C LYS A 183 6.63 6.55 15.57
N LYS A 184 7.85 6.08 15.32
CA LYS A 184 8.77 5.58 16.36
C LYS A 184 9.12 6.67 17.38
N ILE A 185 9.39 7.88 16.91
CA ILE A 185 9.65 9.05 17.77
C ILE A 185 8.41 9.39 18.61
N LYS A 186 7.21 9.41 18.02
CA LYS A 186 5.94 9.71 18.72
C LYS A 186 5.61 8.65 19.78
N ILE A 187 5.87 7.37 19.51
CA ILE A 187 5.72 6.28 20.48
C ILE A 187 6.69 6.48 21.65
N ARG A 188 7.95 6.85 21.39
CA ARG A 188 8.93 7.12 22.44
C ARG A 188 8.49 8.26 23.36
N LYS A 189 7.93 9.34 22.81
CA LYS A 189 7.35 10.46 23.61
C LYS A 189 6.15 10.02 24.45
N ARG A 190 5.26 9.16 23.93
CA ARG A 190 4.12 8.61 24.69
C ARG A 190 4.55 7.69 25.83
N LYS A 191 5.54 6.82 25.58
CA LYS A 191 6.13 5.98 26.62
C LYS A 191 6.78 6.82 27.71
N TYR A 192 7.56 7.84 27.34
CA TYR A 192 8.17 8.76 28.31
C TYR A 192 7.12 9.49 29.17
N LYS A 193 6.05 10.01 28.55
CA LYS A 193 4.93 10.62 29.28
C LYS A 193 4.22 9.64 30.22
N HIS A 194 4.06 8.38 29.82
CA HIS A 194 3.47 7.35 30.66
C HIS A 194 4.38 6.95 31.83
N TYR A 195 5.68 6.73 31.58
CA TYR A 195 6.68 6.47 32.63
C TYR A 195 6.80 7.63 33.62
N TYR A 196 6.81 8.87 33.15
CA TYR A 196 6.81 10.05 34.02
C TYR A 196 5.56 10.10 34.89
N ASN A 197 4.37 9.83 34.32
CA ASN A 197 3.13 9.80 35.08
C ASN A 197 3.08 8.65 36.09
N ILE A 198 3.61 7.45 35.77
CA ILE A 198 3.70 6.32 36.71
C ILE A 198 4.66 6.65 37.86
N ASN A 199 5.84 7.20 37.55
CA ASN A 199 6.81 7.57 38.58
C ASN A 199 6.27 8.66 39.49
N ASN A 200 5.57 9.67 38.94
CA ASN A 200 4.92 10.69 39.76
C ASN A 200 3.81 10.07 40.63
N TRP A 201 2.98 9.18 40.07
CA TRP A 201 1.96 8.46 40.85
C TRP A 201 2.56 7.62 42.00
N ASN A 202 3.66 6.91 41.75
CA ASN A 202 4.37 6.16 42.76
C ASN A 202 4.96 7.07 43.85
N VAL A 203 5.54 8.22 43.48
CA VAL A 203 6.04 9.21 44.46
C VAL A 203 4.89 9.81 45.28
N TYR A 204 3.76 10.15 44.66
CA TYR A 204 2.56 10.63 45.37
C TYR A 204 1.95 9.56 46.29
N CYS A 205 1.94 8.29 45.88
CA CYS A 205 1.48 7.17 46.70
C CYS A 205 2.44 6.87 47.87
N SER A 206 3.76 6.91 47.65
CA SER A 206 4.76 6.73 48.71
C SER A 206 4.70 7.88 49.73
N CYS A 207 4.55 9.14 49.30
CA CYS A 207 4.38 10.26 50.23
C CYS A 207 3.09 10.16 51.05
N ARG A 208 1.99 9.65 50.47
CA ARG A 208 0.70 9.50 51.18
C ARG A 208 0.73 8.39 52.23
N ILE A 209 1.50 7.32 52.02
CA ILE A 209 1.72 6.25 53.02
C ILE A 209 2.53 6.79 54.21
N PHE A 210 3.58 7.59 53.95
CA PHE A 210 4.37 8.21 55.03
C PHE A 210 3.59 9.23 55.87
N THR A 211 2.63 9.96 55.29
CA THR A 211 1.78 10.90 56.04
C THR A 211 0.67 10.25 56.86
N CYS A 212 0.30 9.00 56.57
CA CYS A 212 -0.72 8.26 57.35
C CYS A 212 -0.12 7.51 58.56
N SER A 213 1.18 7.22 58.58
CA SER A 213 1.85 6.60 59.74
C SER A 213 2.25 7.57 60.86
N PHE A 214 2.10 8.88 60.68
CA PHE A 214 2.50 9.91 61.65
C PHE A 214 1.35 10.58 62.42
N LYS A 215 0.12 10.04 62.36
CA LYS A 215 -1.05 10.62 63.05
C LYS A 215 -1.68 9.71 64.11
N SER A 216 -0.87 8.90 64.77
CA SER A 216 -1.27 8.14 65.96
C SER A 216 -0.08 7.92 66.90
N ARG A 217 0.41 9.00 67.52
CA ARG A 217 1.26 8.98 68.72
C ARG A 217 1.41 10.41 69.24
N ASP A 218 0.32 10.93 69.78
CA ASP A 218 0.34 12.02 70.77
C ASP A 218 -0.46 11.50 71.98
N ILE A 219 0.27 10.91 72.93
CA ILE A 219 0.03 11.03 74.38
C ILE A 219 1.21 11.85 74.89
#